data_AF-A0A1Q8RN33-F1
#
_entry.id   AF-A0A1Q8RN33-F1
#
_cell.length_a   1.000
_cell.length_b   1.000
_cell.length_c   1.000
_cell.angle_alpha   90.00
_cell.angle_beta   90.00
_cell.angle_gamma   90.00
#
_symmetry.space_group_name_H-M   'P 1'
#
loop_
_entity.id
_entity.type
_entity.pdbx_description
1 polymer ?
#
loop_
_entity_poly.entity_id
_entity_poly.type
_entity_poly.pdbx_seq_one_letter_code
_entity_poly.pdbx_strand_id
1 'polypeptide(L)'
;MKSAINDVRINLMGLEVMSPAWWLSQYNRMGVPCSYLWSPRLLPKPGDWADNVRVTGFVFEEVPEGFAPPADLVAFLEAKASPPVYVGFGSMSFANAKAVFENVFEALRRIGARAVVCTGWSKVEGGIKGEEGRVFVVDEVPHAWLFPRVRAVVCHGGAGTTAMALRCGRPTLIVPVAGDQPLWGSRVSAAGFGVAEADAGKFEKGIRELLGPGYAAAAERLAEGIAAERPGEEVCVEEILGTARVYEVQGRCDFYGGRPAVWRTGRGDKVSAVAAHVLVEAGRLGWGDLRALEVVKWPDLVSPGDPVTGVVLGAQQALGSCVADVKAKDWGRLGAHVLRAPLTILAAVAFGLFNLLDFILYELGSPFHPKLYASNPRLYTYPQMLGFLLSAPLVEIGSVVGQPARLARQGRRGMPRVVLEVLLAILRVLIALFNLPVGFAGITLRHVDVSWAKAMGERPVADVVAEARIRQGRVEAERLSVEGAEGGRDVVGGILKRWDGRRGA
;
A
#
# COMPACT_ATOMS: atom_id res chain seq x y z
N MET A 1 9.99 18.97 -2.63
CA MET A 1 9.98 17.82 -3.55
C MET A 1 8.55 17.59 -4.01
N LYS A 2 8.24 17.79 -5.30
CA LYS A 2 6.97 17.28 -5.84
C LYS A 2 7.02 15.76 -5.74
N SER A 3 6.11 15.19 -4.97
CA SER A 3 5.96 13.74 -4.92
C SER A 3 5.56 13.30 -6.33
N ALA A 4 6.42 12.55 -7.04
CA ALA A 4 6.09 12.00 -8.36
C ALA A 4 4.76 11.23 -8.33
N ILE A 5 4.42 10.64 -7.17
CA ILE A 5 3.13 10.02 -6.90
C ILE A 5 2.00 11.04 -6.96
N ASN A 6 2.13 12.23 -6.36
CA ASN A 6 1.11 13.28 -6.45
C ASN A 6 0.97 13.85 -7.87
N ASP A 7 2.07 13.98 -8.61
CA ASP A 7 1.99 14.40 -10.01
C ASP A 7 1.23 13.37 -10.86
N VAL A 8 1.47 12.07 -10.66
CA VAL A 8 0.69 11.01 -11.33
C VAL A 8 -0.77 11.02 -10.88
N ARG A 9 -1.02 11.11 -9.57
CA ARG A 9 -2.38 11.14 -9.01
C ARG A 9 -3.18 12.26 -9.64
N ILE A 10 -2.66 13.48 -9.65
CA ILE A 10 -3.39 14.66 -10.12
C ILE A 10 -3.51 14.67 -11.63
N ASN A 11 -2.38 14.51 -12.34
CA ASN A 11 -2.34 14.80 -13.77
C ASN A 11 -2.75 13.60 -14.64
N LEU A 12 -2.56 12.36 -14.16
CA LEU A 12 -2.92 11.15 -14.92
C LEU A 12 -4.21 10.52 -14.42
N MET A 13 -4.36 10.39 -13.10
CA MET A 13 -5.51 9.70 -12.51
C MET A 13 -6.64 10.65 -12.11
N GLY A 14 -6.39 11.97 -12.13
CA GLY A 14 -7.32 12.99 -11.64
C GLY A 14 -7.60 12.91 -10.13
N LEU A 15 -6.84 12.12 -9.39
CA LEU A 15 -6.96 11.97 -7.95
C LEU A 15 -6.36 13.17 -7.22
N GLU A 16 -6.88 13.45 -6.02
CA GLU A 16 -6.38 14.54 -5.18
C GLU A 16 -4.96 14.29 -4.65
N VAL A 17 -4.30 15.39 -4.27
CA VAL A 17 -2.98 15.38 -3.62
C VAL A 17 -3.06 14.51 -2.36
N MET A 18 -2.17 13.53 -2.25
CA MET A 18 -1.99 12.76 -1.02
C MET A 18 -0.91 13.42 -0.17
N SER A 19 -1.22 13.70 1.10
CA SER A 19 -0.24 14.24 2.03
C SER A 19 0.87 13.19 2.32
N PRO A 20 2.16 13.55 2.19
CA PRO A 20 3.26 12.66 2.54
C PRO A 20 3.25 12.20 4.01
N ALA A 21 2.69 13.00 4.92
CA ALA A 21 2.60 12.63 6.34
C ALA A 21 1.63 11.48 6.59
N TRP A 22 0.59 11.37 5.75
CA TRP A 22 -0.49 10.41 5.95
C TRP A 22 -0.37 9.18 5.05
N TRP A 23 0.40 9.25 3.97
CA TRP A 23 0.49 8.20 2.94
C TRP A 23 0.86 6.82 3.51
N LEU A 24 1.84 6.75 4.43
CA LEU A 24 2.32 5.49 5.01
C LEU A 24 1.25 4.79 5.87
N SER A 25 0.38 5.56 6.53
CA SER A 25 -0.64 5.00 7.42
C SER A 25 -1.99 4.78 6.73
N GLN A 26 -2.21 5.32 5.52
CA GLN A 26 -3.51 5.25 4.86
C GLN A 26 -3.98 3.81 4.63
N TYR A 27 -3.13 2.92 4.10
CA TYR A 27 -3.51 1.52 3.84
C TYR A 27 -3.92 0.78 5.12
N ASN A 28 -3.16 0.96 6.20
CA ASN A 28 -3.45 0.36 7.50
C ASN A 28 -4.75 0.92 8.11
N ARG A 29 -4.93 2.25 8.07
CA ARG A 29 -6.10 2.94 8.61
C ARG A 29 -7.39 2.62 7.86
N MET A 30 -7.30 2.52 6.54
CA MET A 30 -8.44 2.20 5.71
C MET A 30 -8.88 0.75 5.90
N GLY A 31 -8.04 -0.13 6.46
CA GLY A 31 -8.34 -1.55 6.60
C GLY A 31 -8.21 -2.30 5.28
N VAL A 32 -7.38 -1.80 4.35
CA VAL A 32 -7.18 -2.43 3.05
C VAL A 32 -6.55 -3.81 3.27
N PRO A 33 -7.11 -4.89 2.71
CA PRO A 33 -6.50 -6.21 2.74
C PRO A 33 -5.07 -6.12 2.23
N CYS A 34 -4.13 -6.53 3.07
CA CYS A 34 -2.70 -6.42 2.82
C CYS A 34 -2.05 -7.77 3.08
N SER A 35 -1.31 -8.26 2.08
CA SER A 35 -0.60 -9.54 2.14
C SER A 35 0.90 -9.28 2.13
N TYR A 36 1.57 -9.69 3.21
CA TYR A 36 3.02 -9.68 3.28
C TYR A 36 3.59 -11.02 2.79
N LEU A 37 4.48 -10.91 1.80
CA LEU A 37 5.06 -12.04 1.08
C LEU A 37 6.37 -12.51 1.73
N TRP A 38 6.30 -12.87 3.02
CA TRP A 38 7.42 -13.50 3.73
C TRP A 38 6.98 -14.74 4.50
N SER A 39 7.92 -15.63 4.79
CA SER A 39 7.66 -16.84 5.58
C SER A 39 7.21 -16.47 7.00
N PRO A 40 6.05 -16.98 7.48
CA PRO A 40 5.62 -16.81 8.86
C PRO A 40 6.53 -17.54 9.86
N ARG A 41 7.38 -18.49 9.42
CA ARG A 41 8.40 -19.10 10.27
C ARG A 41 9.56 -18.15 10.57
N LEU A 42 9.91 -17.29 9.62
CA LEU A 42 10.96 -16.28 9.79
C LEU A 42 10.46 -15.08 10.60
N LEU A 43 9.27 -14.58 10.24
CA LEU A 43 8.64 -13.46 10.92
C LEU A 43 7.13 -13.72 11.03
N PRO A 44 6.66 -14.26 12.17
CA PRO A 44 5.24 -14.51 12.37
C PRO A 44 4.45 -13.21 12.41
N LYS A 45 3.19 -13.25 11.98
CA LYS A 45 2.25 -12.13 12.13
C LYS A 45 2.16 -11.76 13.63
N PRO A 46 2.50 -10.51 14.01
CA PRO A 46 2.28 -10.03 15.37
C PRO A 46 0.80 -10.12 15.78
N GLY A 47 0.53 -10.48 17.03
CA GLY A 47 -0.85 -10.68 17.51
C GLY A 47 -1.69 -9.41 17.62
N ASP A 48 -1.06 -8.24 17.56
CA ASP A 48 -1.67 -6.91 17.57
C ASP A 48 -1.96 -6.38 16.15
N TRP A 49 -1.63 -7.13 15.10
CA TRP A 49 -1.98 -6.75 13.73
C TRP A 49 -3.44 -7.06 13.39
N ALA A 50 -4.09 -6.11 12.72
CA ALA A 50 -5.48 -6.22 12.29
C ALA A 50 -5.74 -7.43 11.36
N ASP A 51 -6.99 -7.89 11.32
CA ASP A 51 -7.40 -9.11 10.60
C ASP A 51 -7.28 -9.00 9.08
N ASN A 52 -7.31 -7.78 8.54
CA ASN A 52 -7.09 -7.48 7.13
C ASN A 52 -5.61 -7.61 6.72
N VAL A 53 -4.69 -7.78 7.67
CA VAL A 53 -3.27 -8.00 7.38
C VAL A 53 -2.94 -9.49 7.47
N ARG A 54 -2.34 -10.02 6.41
CA ARG A 54 -1.96 -11.42 6.28
C ARG A 54 -0.47 -11.55 6.01
N VAL A 55 0.13 -12.63 6.51
CA VAL A 55 1.49 -13.07 6.17
C VAL A 55 1.33 -14.37 5.43
N THR A 56 1.57 -14.37 4.12
CA THR A 56 1.12 -15.46 3.23
C THR A 56 2.21 -16.47 2.90
N GLY A 57 3.47 -16.15 3.17
CA GLY A 57 4.62 -16.94 2.72
C GLY A 57 5.43 -16.19 1.67
N PHE A 58 6.68 -16.62 1.46
CA PHE A 58 7.51 -16.08 0.38
C PHE A 58 6.96 -16.44 -1.00
N VAL A 59 7.16 -15.54 -1.95
CA VAL A 59 6.99 -15.82 -3.38
C VAL A 59 8.38 -15.88 -4.00
N PHE A 60 8.63 -16.96 -4.72
CA PHE A 60 9.95 -17.21 -5.28
C PHE A 60 9.95 -17.04 -6.79
N GLU A 61 11.04 -16.46 -7.29
CA GLU A 61 11.34 -16.50 -8.70
C GLU A 61 11.81 -17.92 -9.08
N GLU A 62 11.26 -18.46 -10.15
CA GLU A 62 11.69 -19.74 -10.72
C GLU A 62 12.77 -19.54 -11.78
N VAL A 63 13.45 -20.62 -12.16
CA VAL A 63 14.36 -20.56 -13.31
C VAL A 63 13.54 -20.31 -14.58
N PRO A 64 13.83 -19.24 -15.36
CA PRO A 64 13.08 -18.96 -16.58
C PRO A 64 13.16 -20.12 -17.58
N GLU A 65 12.05 -20.41 -18.26
CA GLU A 65 12.04 -21.40 -19.34
C GLU A 65 13.04 -21.01 -20.44
N GLY A 66 13.86 -21.97 -20.87
CA GLY A 66 14.90 -21.73 -21.86
C GLY A 66 16.16 -21.02 -21.34
N PHE A 67 16.29 -20.80 -20.02
CA PHE A 67 17.54 -20.28 -19.45
C PHE A 67 18.71 -21.24 -19.70
N ALA A 68 19.71 -20.75 -20.45
CA ALA A 68 20.97 -21.43 -20.67
C ALA A 68 22.07 -20.70 -19.87
N PRO A 69 22.72 -21.36 -18.89
CA PRO A 69 23.77 -20.71 -18.11
C PRO A 69 25.02 -20.46 -18.99
N PRO A 70 25.74 -19.35 -18.75
CA PRO A 70 27.02 -19.09 -19.43
C PRO A 70 28.01 -20.24 -19.23
N ALA A 71 28.62 -20.72 -20.32
CA ALA A 71 29.49 -21.90 -20.29
C ALA A 71 30.75 -21.70 -19.42
N ASP A 72 31.27 -20.48 -19.39
CA ASP A 72 32.37 -20.05 -18.55
C ASP A 72 32.01 -20.03 -17.05
N LEU A 73 30.79 -19.62 -16.70
CA LEU A 73 30.27 -19.72 -15.33
C LEU A 73 30.16 -21.18 -14.89
N VAL A 74 29.61 -22.04 -15.75
CA VAL A 74 29.52 -23.49 -15.48
C VAL A 74 30.92 -24.08 -15.27
N ALA A 75 31.85 -23.80 -16.18
CA ALA A 75 33.24 -24.25 -16.07
C ALA A 75 33.90 -23.76 -14.77
N PHE A 76 33.65 -22.52 -14.36
CA PHE A 76 34.15 -21.98 -13.10
C PHE A 76 33.57 -22.72 -11.89
N LEU A 77 32.27 -22.99 -11.87
CA LEU A 77 31.61 -23.72 -10.77
C LEU A 77 32.18 -25.12 -10.63
N GLU A 78 32.35 -25.83 -11.75
CA GLU A 78 32.82 -27.22 -11.82
C GLU A 78 34.34 -27.38 -11.63
N ALA A 79 35.13 -26.32 -11.85
CA ALA A 79 36.59 -26.37 -11.76
C ALA A 79 37.15 -26.83 -10.39
N LYS A 80 36.38 -26.71 -9.29
CA LYS A 80 36.76 -27.25 -7.98
C LYS A 80 35.56 -27.77 -7.21
N ALA A 81 35.77 -28.80 -6.39
CA ALA A 81 34.74 -29.40 -5.55
C ALA A 81 34.16 -28.45 -4.47
N SER A 82 34.93 -27.48 -3.99
CA SER A 82 34.48 -26.53 -2.95
C SER A 82 33.66 -25.39 -3.57
N PRO A 83 32.33 -25.28 -3.34
CA PRO A 83 31.50 -24.28 -4.01
C PRO A 83 31.89 -22.84 -3.65
N PRO A 84 31.74 -21.87 -4.56
CA PRO A 84 32.07 -20.47 -4.30
C PRO A 84 31.05 -19.80 -3.36
N VAL A 85 31.38 -18.62 -2.86
CA VAL A 85 30.46 -17.70 -2.17
C VAL A 85 29.83 -16.76 -3.21
N TYR A 86 28.51 -16.61 -3.19
CA TYR A 86 27.85 -15.56 -3.97
C TYR A 86 28.04 -14.21 -3.29
N VAL A 87 28.34 -13.16 -4.06
CA VAL A 87 28.39 -11.77 -3.60
C VAL A 87 27.54 -10.91 -4.53
N GLY A 88 26.50 -10.26 -4.01
CA GLY A 88 25.66 -9.38 -4.82
C GLY A 88 24.83 -8.39 -3.99
N PHE A 89 24.95 -7.11 -4.34
CA PHE A 89 24.24 -6.02 -3.67
C PHE A 89 23.07 -5.44 -4.49
N GLY A 90 22.68 -6.12 -5.58
CA GLY A 90 21.57 -5.71 -6.45
C GLY A 90 21.83 -4.39 -7.19
N SER A 91 20.78 -3.77 -7.72
CA SER A 91 20.85 -2.53 -8.51
C SER A 91 21.07 -1.25 -7.68
N MET A 92 21.53 -1.35 -6.44
CA MET A 92 21.74 -0.17 -5.59
C MET A 92 23.04 0.55 -5.93
N SER A 93 22.92 1.83 -6.30
CA SER A 93 24.03 2.78 -6.24
C SER A 93 24.05 3.44 -4.86
N PHE A 94 25.13 3.24 -4.11
CA PHE A 94 25.35 3.91 -2.83
C PHE A 94 26.79 4.43 -2.77
N ALA A 95 27.00 5.52 -2.03
CA ALA A 95 28.24 6.32 -2.06
C ALA A 95 29.52 5.52 -1.78
N ASN A 96 29.43 4.35 -1.16
CA ASN A 96 30.57 3.50 -0.75
C ASN A 96 30.55 2.09 -1.36
N ALA A 97 29.78 1.84 -2.42
CA ALA A 97 29.63 0.49 -3.00
C ALA A 97 30.96 -0.17 -3.33
N LYS A 98 31.86 0.56 -4.01
CA LYS A 98 33.20 0.08 -4.37
C LYS A 98 33.99 -0.39 -3.14
N ALA A 99 34.06 0.42 -2.09
CA ALA A 99 34.79 0.09 -0.87
C ALA A 99 34.20 -1.14 -0.16
N VAL A 100 32.87 -1.30 -0.16
CA VAL A 100 32.23 -2.50 0.42
C VAL A 100 32.62 -3.76 -0.35
N PHE A 101 32.51 -3.74 -1.69
CA PHE A 101 32.92 -4.85 -2.53
C PHE A 101 34.41 -5.21 -2.34
N GLU A 102 35.31 -4.21 -2.35
CA GLU A 102 36.75 -4.41 -2.14
C GLU A 102 37.05 -5.08 -0.79
N ASN A 103 36.40 -4.64 0.29
CA ASN A 103 36.57 -5.24 1.61
C ASN A 103 36.03 -6.68 1.68
N VAL A 104 34.91 -6.98 1.01
CA VAL A 104 34.39 -8.35 0.91
C VAL A 104 35.36 -9.23 0.12
N PHE A 105 35.92 -8.75 -0.98
CA PHE A 105 36.90 -9.52 -1.76
C PHE A 105 38.19 -9.77 -1.01
N GLU A 106 38.72 -8.75 -0.34
CA GLU A 106 39.92 -8.91 0.49
C GLU A 106 39.69 -9.94 1.61
N ALA A 107 38.51 -9.91 2.24
CA ALA A 107 38.11 -10.92 3.22
C ALA A 107 38.06 -12.34 2.61
N LEU A 108 37.41 -12.52 1.46
CA LEU A 108 37.33 -13.81 0.77
C LEU A 108 38.71 -14.32 0.34
N ARG A 109 39.58 -13.41 -0.13
CA ARG A 109 40.96 -13.70 -0.54
C ARG A 109 41.78 -14.23 0.64
N ARG A 110 41.67 -13.60 1.82
CA ARG A 110 42.34 -14.04 3.06
C ARG A 110 41.80 -15.37 3.58
N ILE A 111 40.51 -15.62 3.41
CA ILE A 111 39.87 -16.89 3.77
C ILE A 111 40.24 -18.01 2.78
N GLY A 112 40.64 -17.66 1.55
CA GLY A 112 40.89 -18.62 0.47
C GLY A 112 39.61 -19.16 -0.17
N ALA A 113 38.50 -18.42 -0.06
CA ALA A 113 37.22 -18.79 -0.66
C ALA A 113 37.12 -18.28 -2.10
N ARG A 114 36.51 -19.08 -2.99
CA ARG A 114 36.13 -18.64 -4.34
C ARG A 114 34.86 -17.80 -4.27
N ALA A 115 34.64 -16.92 -5.24
CA ALA A 115 33.46 -16.06 -5.30
C ALA A 115 32.83 -16.01 -6.69
N VAL A 116 31.49 -15.94 -6.73
CA VAL A 116 30.73 -15.48 -7.90
C VAL A 116 30.14 -14.13 -7.54
N VAL A 117 30.45 -13.10 -8.34
CA VAL A 117 30.08 -11.72 -8.09
C VAL A 117 29.03 -11.29 -9.09
N CYS A 118 27.85 -10.95 -8.59
CA CYS A 118 26.79 -10.35 -9.39
C CYS A 118 26.89 -8.82 -9.25
N THR A 119 27.33 -8.16 -10.33
CA THR A 119 27.53 -6.69 -10.37
C THR A 119 26.21 -5.93 -10.52
N GLY A 120 25.19 -6.54 -11.12
CA GLY A 120 23.90 -5.91 -11.40
C GLY A 120 24.05 -4.59 -12.19
N TRP A 121 23.08 -3.68 -12.04
CA TRP A 121 23.08 -2.36 -12.70
C TRP A 121 24.17 -1.40 -12.21
N SER A 122 24.91 -1.76 -11.15
CA SER A 122 25.81 -0.84 -10.46
C SER A 122 27.09 -0.52 -11.23
N LYS A 123 27.34 -1.18 -12.39
CA LYS A 123 28.49 -0.98 -13.30
C LYS A 123 29.61 -0.18 -12.64
N VAL A 124 30.26 -0.80 -11.65
CA VAL A 124 31.28 -0.13 -10.83
C VAL A 124 32.28 0.50 -11.78
N GLU A 125 32.39 1.84 -11.77
CA GLU A 125 33.32 2.54 -12.66
C GLU A 125 34.75 2.03 -12.42
N GLY A 126 35.34 1.47 -13.48
CA GLY A 126 36.65 0.79 -13.44
C GLY A 126 36.60 -0.73 -13.47
N GLY A 127 35.43 -1.34 -13.29
CA GLY A 127 35.20 -2.80 -13.34
C GLY A 127 35.82 -3.55 -12.15
N ILE A 128 35.10 -4.51 -11.58
CA ILE A 128 35.71 -5.51 -10.70
C ILE A 128 36.46 -6.47 -11.62
N LYS A 129 37.80 -6.42 -11.65
CA LYS A 129 38.60 -7.38 -12.40
C LYS A 129 38.51 -8.74 -11.69
N GLY A 130 37.97 -9.74 -12.38
CA GLY A 130 38.00 -11.12 -11.89
C GLY A 130 39.44 -11.57 -11.66
N GLU A 131 39.67 -12.30 -10.56
CA GLU A 131 40.92 -13.01 -10.31
C GLU A 131 40.75 -14.43 -10.84
N GLU A 132 41.55 -14.81 -11.85
CA GLU A 132 41.43 -16.10 -12.52
C GLU A 132 41.40 -17.27 -11.53
N GLY A 133 40.40 -18.13 -11.66
CA GLY A 133 40.21 -19.30 -10.79
C GLY A 133 39.77 -19.02 -9.35
N ARG A 134 39.60 -17.75 -8.96
CA ARG A 134 39.08 -17.35 -7.64
C ARG A 134 37.79 -16.54 -7.69
N VAL A 135 37.68 -15.56 -8.57
CA VAL A 135 36.54 -14.66 -8.65
C VAL A 135 35.98 -14.68 -10.08
N PHE A 136 34.73 -15.11 -10.21
CA PHE A 136 33.98 -15.04 -11.45
C PHE A 136 32.97 -13.90 -11.36
N VAL A 137 32.95 -13.01 -12.36
CA VAL A 137 32.02 -11.87 -12.40
C VAL A 137 30.94 -12.17 -13.43
N VAL A 138 29.69 -11.99 -13.03
CA VAL A 138 28.51 -12.18 -13.89
C VAL A 138 27.62 -10.94 -13.77
N ASP A 139 27.01 -10.53 -14.88
CA ASP A 139 26.10 -9.38 -14.89
C ASP A 139 24.78 -9.72 -14.19
N GLU A 140 24.14 -10.81 -14.64
CA GLU A 140 22.87 -11.31 -14.09
C GLU A 140 22.75 -12.82 -14.27
N VAL A 141 22.20 -13.49 -13.27
CA VAL A 141 21.93 -14.94 -13.30
C VAL A 141 20.79 -15.25 -12.32
N PRO A 142 19.80 -16.08 -12.72
CA PRO A 142 18.69 -16.44 -11.83
C PRO A 142 19.20 -17.05 -10.52
N HIS A 143 18.83 -16.44 -9.38
CA HIS A 143 19.27 -16.92 -8.07
C HIS A 143 18.75 -18.33 -7.77
N ALA A 144 17.55 -18.68 -8.25
CA ALA A 144 17.01 -20.04 -8.14
C ALA A 144 17.92 -21.09 -8.80
N TRP A 145 18.66 -20.72 -9.84
CA TRP A 145 19.66 -21.58 -10.46
C TRP A 145 21.02 -21.50 -9.75
N LEU A 146 21.50 -20.30 -9.41
CA LEU A 146 22.85 -20.15 -8.87
C LEU A 146 22.97 -20.59 -7.40
N PHE A 147 22.00 -20.25 -6.55
CA PHE A 147 22.13 -20.43 -5.10
C PHE A 147 22.27 -21.88 -4.63
N PRO A 148 21.62 -22.89 -5.26
CA PRO A 148 21.91 -24.30 -4.96
C PRO A 148 23.37 -24.71 -5.22
N ARG A 149 24.12 -23.93 -6.02
CA ARG A 149 25.50 -24.21 -6.47
C ARG A 149 26.55 -23.37 -5.72
N VAL A 150 26.14 -22.59 -4.71
CA VAL A 150 27.06 -21.80 -3.88
C VAL A 150 27.08 -22.31 -2.44
N ARG A 151 28.16 -21.99 -1.73
CA ARG A 151 28.34 -22.38 -0.33
C ARG A 151 27.64 -21.42 0.64
N ALA A 152 27.62 -20.14 0.31
CA ALA A 152 27.03 -19.08 1.11
C ALA A 152 26.69 -17.86 0.23
N VAL A 153 25.87 -16.97 0.77
CA VAL A 153 25.41 -15.74 0.11
C VAL A 153 25.88 -14.54 0.92
N VAL A 154 26.51 -13.56 0.27
CA VAL A 154 26.78 -12.23 0.82
C VAL A 154 25.94 -11.24 0.02
N CYS A 155 25.01 -10.55 0.69
CA CYS A 155 24.11 -9.63 0.02
C CYS A 155 23.76 -8.42 0.90
N HIS A 156 23.02 -7.46 0.34
CA HIS A 156 22.57 -6.29 1.10
C HIS A 156 21.41 -6.60 2.05
N GLY A 157 20.79 -7.77 1.95
CA GLY A 157 19.58 -8.11 2.71
C GLY A 157 18.28 -7.63 2.09
N GLY A 158 18.22 -7.47 0.76
CA GLY A 158 16.94 -7.26 0.08
C GLY A 158 16.02 -8.48 0.27
N ALA A 159 14.70 -8.24 0.38
CA ALA A 159 13.74 -9.28 0.73
C ALA A 159 13.80 -10.50 -0.21
N GLY A 160 13.81 -10.29 -1.53
CA GLY A 160 13.83 -11.38 -2.52
C GLY A 160 15.13 -12.21 -2.50
N THR A 161 16.30 -11.55 -2.43
CA THR A 161 17.58 -12.26 -2.34
C THR A 161 17.70 -13.05 -1.04
N THR A 162 17.27 -12.46 0.07
CA THR A 162 17.23 -13.13 1.39
C THR A 162 16.30 -14.34 1.36
N ALA A 163 15.11 -14.17 0.78
CA ALA A 163 14.13 -15.25 0.61
C ALA A 163 14.70 -16.40 -0.23
N MET A 164 15.37 -16.12 -1.34
CA MET A 164 15.94 -17.16 -2.19
C MET A 164 17.11 -17.89 -1.49
N ALA A 165 17.96 -17.17 -0.76
CA ALA A 165 19.04 -17.79 0.01
C ALA A 165 18.49 -18.74 1.08
N LEU A 166 17.42 -18.31 1.74
CA LEU A 166 16.64 -19.12 2.67
C LEU A 166 16.04 -20.38 2.03
N ARG A 167 15.36 -20.24 0.89
CA ARG A 167 14.78 -21.36 0.13
C ARG A 167 15.84 -22.40 -0.23
N CYS A 168 17.01 -21.95 -0.65
CA CYS A 168 18.11 -22.84 -1.03
C CYS A 168 18.90 -23.36 0.18
N GLY A 169 18.57 -22.97 1.42
CA GLY A 169 19.31 -23.36 2.62
C GLY A 169 20.76 -22.89 2.60
N ARG A 170 21.01 -21.68 2.09
CA ARG A 170 22.36 -21.11 2.03
C ARG A 170 22.60 -20.17 3.21
N PRO A 171 23.67 -20.38 3.99
CA PRO A 171 24.12 -19.41 4.98
C PRO A 171 24.27 -18.02 4.36
N THR A 172 23.72 -16.99 5.01
CA THR A 172 23.68 -15.64 4.45
C THR A 172 24.37 -14.60 5.35
N LEU A 173 25.30 -13.83 4.79
CA LEU A 173 25.80 -12.58 5.39
C LEU A 173 25.03 -11.40 4.79
N ILE A 174 24.33 -10.66 5.64
CA ILE A 174 23.66 -9.41 5.26
C ILE A 174 24.54 -8.23 5.61
N VAL A 175 24.85 -7.40 4.61
CA VAL A 175 25.52 -6.11 4.76
C VAL A 175 24.49 -5.00 4.50
N PRO A 176 23.77 -4.53 5.54
CA PRO A 176 22.67 -3.62 5.33
C PRO A 176 23.17 -2.22 4.90
N VAL A 177 22.49 -1.64 3.92
CA VAL A 177 22.76 -0.30 3.37
C VAL A 177 21.61 0.65 3.66
N ALA A 178 20.37 0.27 3.36
CA ALA A 178 19.19 1.13 3.50
C ALA A 178 17.87 0.35 3.60
N GLY A 179 16.77 1.06 3.89
CA GLY A 179 15.42 0.51 3.82
C GLY A 179 15.17 -0.61 4.84
N ASP A 180 14.60 -1.71 4.37
CA ASP A 180 14.20 -2.89 5.15
C ASP A 180 15.35 -3.86 5.46
N GLN A 181 16.54 -3.61 4.91
CA GLN A 181 17.70 -4.49 5.02
C GLN A 181 18.16 -4.79 6.47
N PRO A 182 18.20 -3.82 7.41
CA PRO A 182 18.53 -4.11 8.80
C PRO A 182 17.52 -5.04 9.49
N LEU A 183 16.23 -4.97 9.11
CA LEU A 183 15.20 -5.88 9.63
C LEU A 183 15.54 -7.32 9.20
N TRP A 184 15.79 -7.53 7.91
CA TRP A 184 16.16 -8.85 7.40
C TRP A 184 17.45 -9.36 8.02
N GLY A 185 18.48 -8.50 8.13
CA GLY A 185 19.72 -8.80 8.87
C GLY A 185 19.46 -9.32 10.29
N SER A 186 18.62 -8.60 11.04
CA SER A 186 18.23 -9.00 12.40
C SER A 186 17.50 -10.35 12.42
N ARG A 187 16.55 -10.58 11.51
CA ARG A 187 15.82 -11.85 11.43
C ARG A 187 16.73 -13.02 11.08
N VAL A 188 17.66 -12.79 10.16
CA VAL A 188 18.64 -13.79 9.70
C VAL A 188 19.57 -14.23 10.82
N SER A 189 20.11 -13.26 11.55
CA SER A 189 20.98 -13.51 12.69
C SER A 189 20.22 -14.19 13.85
N ALA A 190 19.01 -13.71 14.17
CA ALA A 190 18.20 -14.28 15.25
C ALA A 190 17.77 -15.74 14.97
N ALA A 191 17.53 -16.09 13.71
CA ALA A 191 17.21 -17.46 13.30
C ALA A 191 18.44 -18.37 13.18
N GLY A 192 19.66 -17.83 13.35
CA GLY A 192 20.90 -18.61 13.39
C GLY A 192 21.34 -19.19 12.04
N PHE A 193 20.76 -18.74 10.92
CA PHE A 193 21.16 -19.18 9.57
C PHE A 193 22.09 -18.19 8.87
N GLY A 194 22.41 -17.06 9.52
CA GLY A 194 23.32 -16.10 8.95
C GLY A 194 23.80 -15.04 9.94
N VAL A 195 24.54 -14.08 9.40
CA VAL A 195 25.16 -12.98 10.15
C VAL A 195 24.72 -11.67 9.52
N ALA A 196 24.58 -10.62 10.32
CA ALA A 196 24.41 -9.25 9.82
C ALA A 196 25.60 -8.42 10.25
N GLU A 197 26.30 -7.80 9.30
CA GLU A 197 27.49 -6.99 9.59
C GLU A 197 27.54 -5.77 8.67
N ALA A 198 27.60 -4.58 9.26
CA ALA A 198 27.70 -3.32 8.54
C ALA A 198 29.14 -2.75 8.57
N ASP A 199 29.97 -3.20 9.51
CA ASP A 199 31.35 -2.77 9.66
C ASP A 199 32.26 -3.62 8.76
N ALA A 200 32.83 -2.97 7.74
CA ALA A 200 33.73 -3.61 6.79
C ALA A 200 34.96 -4.25 7.47
N GLY A 201 35.40 -3.73 8.61
CA GLY A 201 36.51 -4.30 9.40
C GLY A 201 36.20 -5.68 9.98
N LYS A 202 34.93 -6.10 9.97
CA LYS A 202 34.46 -7.37 10.52
C LYS A 202 34.00 -8.36 9.45
N PHE A 203 34.03 -8.00 8.17
CA PHE A 203 33.60 -8.91 7.08
C PHE A 203 34.38 -10.22 7.08
N GLU A 204 35.70 -10.21 7.29
CA GLU A 204 36.51 -11.43 7.36
C GLU A 204 36.03 -12.35 8.49
N LYS A 205 35.78 -11.79 9.68
CA LYS A 205 35.25 -12.55 10.81
C LYS A 205 33.86 -13.11 10.50
N GLY A 206 32.96 -12.27 10.00
CA GLY A 206 31.59 -12.65 9.67
C GLY A 206 31.51 -13.74 8.61
N ILE A 207 32.31 -13.64 7.54
CA ILE A 207 32.36 -14.66 6.48
C ILE A 207 32.98 -15.97 7.03
N ARG A 208 34.07 -15.89 7.79
CA ARG A 208 34.69 -17.10 8.37
C ARG A 208 33.72 -17.83 9.30
N GLU A 209 33.00 -17.08 10.12
CA GLU A 209 31.94 -17.60 10.99
C GLU A 209 30.81 -18.24 10.18
N LEU A 210 30.31 -17.54 9.16
CA LEU A 210 29.23 -18.02 8.29
C LEU A 210 29.58 -19.33 7.57
N LEU A 211 30.83 -19.49 7.15
CA LEU A 211 31.31 -20.68 6.45
C LEU A 211 31.53 -21.89 7.38
N GLY A 212 31.35 -21.73 8.69
CA GLY A 212 31.36 -22.81 9.66
C GLY A 212 30.17 -23.78 9.49
N PRO A 213 30.27 -25.02 9.98
CA PRO A 213 29.25 -26.06 9.75
C PRO A 213 27.90 -25.77 10.43
N GLY A 214 27.88 -25.00 11.52
CA GLY A 214 26.66 -24.71 12.28
C GLY A 214 25.60 -23.93 11.49
N TYR A 215 26.04 -22.95 10.70
CA TYR A 215 25.14 -22.12 9.89
C TYR A 215 24.56 -22.88 8.71
N ALA A 216 25.33 -23.77 8.07
CA ALA A 216 24.83 -24.61 6.98
C ALA A 216 23.68 -25.52 7.44
N ALA A 217 23.87 -26.24 8.54
CA ALA A 217 22.83 -27.09 9.10
C ALA A 217 21.59 -26.30 9.57
N ALA A 218 21.78 -25.09 10.09
CA ALA A 218 20.66 -24.22 10.47
C ALA A 218 19.88 -23.70 9.24
N ALA A 219 20.60 -23.30 8.19
CA ALA A 219 20.00 -22.85 6.94
C ALA A 219 19.22 -23.97 6.25
N GLU A 220 19.74 -25.20 6.24
CA GLU A 220 19.04 -26.38 5.70
C GLU A 220 17.75 -26.69 6.47
N ARG A 221 17.78 -26.71 7.81
CA ARG A 221 16.55 -26.92 8.62
C ARG A 221 15.49 -25.86 8.36
N LEU A 222 15.90 -24.60 8.17
CA LEU A 222 14.96 -23.52 7.86
C LEU A 222 14.41 -23.66 6.43
N ALA A 223 15.23 -24.05 5.47
CA ALA A 223 14.82 -24.33 4.10
C ALA A 223 13.79 -25.47 4.04
N GLU A 224 14.01 -26.56 4.79
CA GLU A 224 13.02 -27.65 4.94
C GLU A 224 11.70 -27.13 5.51
N GLY A 225 11.78 -26.28 6.53
CA GLY A 225 10.61 -25.64 7.12
C GLY A 225 9.83 -24.78 6.13
N ILE A 226 10.53 -24.00 5.31
CA ILE A 226 9.94 -23.15 4.25
C ILE A 226 9.37 -24.01 3.12
N ALA A 227 10.05 -25.09 2.71
CA ALA A 227 9.55 -26.01 1.69
C ALA A 227 8.27 -26.76 2.11
N ALA A 228 8.06 -26.91 3.42
CA ALA A 228 6.82 -27.46 3.98
C ALA A 228 5.69 -26.42 4.13
N GLU A 229 5.95 -25.13 3.86
CA GLU A 229 4.90 -24.11 3.80
C GLU A 229 4.08 -24.25 2.52
N ARG A 230 2.82 -23.80 2.56
CA ARG A 230 2.06 -23.60 1.32
C ARG A 230 2.75 -22.51 0.48
N PRO A 231 2.77 -22.61 -0.86
CA PRO A 231 3.34 -21.57 -1.71
C PRO A 231 2.71 -20.20 -1.42
N GLY A 232 3.54 -19.18 -1.20
CA GLY A 232 3.07 -17.88 -0.74
C GLY A 232 2.17 -17.18 -1.76
N GLU A 233 2.43 -17.41 -3.05
CA GLU A 233 1.63 -16.93 -4.17
C GLU A 233 0.23 -17.55 -4.19
N GLU A 234 0.10 -18.85 -3.90
CA GLU A 234 -1.20 -19.52 -3.83
C GLU A 234 -2.04 -18.97 -2.68
N VAL A 235 -1.45 -18.87 -1.49
CA VAL A 235 -2.13 -18.32 -0.31
C VAL A 235 -2.51 -16.85 -0.55
N CYS A 236 -1.62 -16.06 -1.14
CA CYS A 236 -1.89 -14.66 -1.47
C CYS A 236 -3.04 -14.53 -2.47
N VAL A 237 -3.03 -15.32 -3.55
CA VAL A 237 -4.11 -15.32 -4.55
C VAL A 237 -5.42 -15.79 -3.92
N GLU A 238 -5.41 -16.83 -3.08
CA GLU A 238 -6.60 -17.30 -2.38
C GLU A 238 -7.23 -16.21 -1.51
N GLU A 239 -6.42 -15.48 -0.74
CA GLU A 239 -6.86 -14.36 0.11
C GLU A 239 -7.37 -13.16 -0.71
N ILE A 240 -6.67 -12.81 -1.78
CA ILE A 240 -7.09 -11.77 -2.73
C ILE A 240 -8.42 -12.17 -3.36
N LEU A 241 -8.57 -13.41 -3.81
CA LEU A 241 -9.81 -13.91 -4.42
C LEU A 241 -10.94 -14.03 -3.41
N GLY A 242 -10.65 -14.43 -2.16
CA GLY A 242 -11.62 -14.44 -1.07
C GLY A 242 -12.19 -13.05 -0.80
N THR A 243 -11.31 -12.05 -0.78
CA THR A 243 -11.72 -10.65 -0.68
C THR A 243 -12.45 -10.18 -1.95
N ALA A 244 -11.90 -10.49 -3.13
CA ALA A 244 -12.44 -10.12 -4.45
C ALA A 244 -13.84 -10.71 -4.68
N ARG A 245 -14.15 -11.90 -4.16
CA ARG A 245 -15.48 -12.53 -4.27
C ARG A 245 -16.57 -11.69 -3.65
N VAL A 246 -16.29 -10.94 -2.57
CA VAL A 246 -17.23 -9.94 -2.04
C VAL A 246 -17.56 -8.90 -3.12
N TYR A 247 -16.55 -8.44 -3.85
CA TYR A 247 -16.71 -7.52 -4.98
C TYR A 247 -17.37 -8.16 -6.19
N GLU A 248 -17.11 -9.43 -6.48
CA GLU A 248 -17.76 -10.14 -7.59
C GLU A 248 -19.26 -10.35 -7.35
N VAL A 249 -19.69 -10.63 -6.11
CA VAL A 249 -21.10 -10.84 -5.79
C VAL A 249 -21.83 -9.49 -5.71
N GLN A 250 -21.25 -8.51 -5.04
CA GLN A 250 -21.94 -7.24 -4.77
C GLN A 250 -21.72 -6.19 -5.86
N GLY A 251 -20.65 -6.30 -6.65
CA GLY A 251 -20.19 -5.29 -7.59
C GLY A 251 -20.24 -5.67 -9.07
N ARG A 252 -20.95 -6.71 -9.48
CA ARG A 252 -21.14 -7.02 -10.92
C ARG A 252 -22.23 -6.18 -11.58
N CYS A 253 -22.01 -5.88 -12.87
CA CYS A 253 -22.97 -5.22 -13.74
C CYS A 253 -24.11 -6.16 -14.12
N ASP A 254 -25.33 -5.64 -14.03
CA ASP A 254 -26.55 -6.35 -14.37
C ASP A 254 -26.75 -6.51 -15.88
N PHE A 255 -26.23 -5.55 -16.67
CA PHE A 255 -26.53 -5.42 -18.10
C PHE A 255 -25.40 -5.92 -18.99
N TYR A 256 -24.19 -6.06 -18.46
CA TYR A 256 -23.03 -6.56 -19.19
C TYR A 256 -22.23 -7.52 -18.30
N GLY A 257 -22.45 -8.83 -18.51
CA GLY A 257 -21.91 -9.89 -17.67
C GLY A 257 -20.38 -9.88 -17.62
N GLY A 258 -19.82 -10.34 -16.49
CA GLY A 258 -18.37 -10.39 -16.30
C GLY A 258 -17.72 -9.05 -15.90
N ARG A 259 -18.40 -7.91 -16.08
CA ARG A 259 -17.84 -6.59 -15.79
C ARG A 259 -18.18 -6.06 -14.39
N PRO A 260 -17.27 -5.31 -13.75
CA PRO A 260 -17.57 -4.58 -12.52
C PRO A 260 -18.53 -3.42 -12.80
N ALA A 261 -19.55 -3.29 -11.96
CA ALA A 261 -20.43 -2.15 -11.87
C ALA A 261 -19.72 -1.00 -11.14
N VAL A 262 -19.87 0.20 -11.66
CA VAL A 262 -19.32 1.42 -11.07
C VAL A 262 -20.40 2.50 -10.89
N TRP A 263 -21.61 2.24 -11.36
CA TRP A 263 -22.79 3.08 -11.23
C TRP A 263 -23.98 2.32 -10.67
N ARG A 264 -24.89 3.06 -10.04
CA ARG A 264 -26.20 2.62 -9.58
C ARG A 264 -27.28 3.55 -10.13
N THR A 265 -28.36 2.99 -10.65
CA THR A 265 -29.54 3.76 -11.10
C THR A 265 -30.42 4.15 -9.91
N GLY A 266 -31.37 5.07 -10.10
CA GLY A 266 -32.39 5.38 -9.07
C GLY A 266 -33.25 4.19 -8.62
N ARG A 267 -33.34 3.12 -9.42
CA ARG A 267 -34.04 1.86 -9.09
C ARG A 267 -33.15 0.82 -8.40
N GLY A 268 -31.85 1.11 -8.26
CA GLY A 268 -30.89 0.21 -7.63
C GLY A 268 -30.12 -0.71 -8.58
N ASP A 269 -30.36 -0.64 -9.90
CA ASP A 269 -29.62 -1.46 -10.87
C ASP A 269 -28.13 -1.09 -10.89
N LYS A 270 -27.28 -2.10 -11.03
CA LYS A 270 -25.81 -1.96 -11.05
C LYS A 270 -25.32 -1.93 -12.49
N VAL A 271 -24.64 -0.84 -12.86
CA VAL A 271 -24.21 -0.59 -14.25
C VAL A 271 -22.69 -0.41 -14.30
N SER A 272 -22.02 -1.10 -15.23
CA SER A 272 -20.58 -0.90 -15.51
C SER A 272 -20.33 0.42 -16.23
N ALA A 273 -19.07 0.85 -16.28
CA ALA A 273 -18.66 2.06 -17.01
C ALA A 273 -19.11 2.00 -18.48
N VAL A 274 -18.84 0.87 -19.13
CA VAL A 274 -19.22 0.58 -20.52
C VAL A 274 -20.74 0.58 -20.71
N ALA A 275 -21.45 -0.20 -19.90
CA ALA A 275 -22.90 -0.33 -20.05
C ALA A 275 -23.60 1.02 -19.82
N ALA A 276 -23.10 1.83 -18.88
CA ALA A 276 -23.60 3.18 -18.66
C ALA A 276 -23.41 4.05 -19.91
N HIS A 277 -22.22 4.05 -20.51
CA HIS A 277 -21.97 4.81 -21.73
C HIS A 277 -22.87 4.37 -22.88
N VAL A 278 -23.00 3.07 -23.14
CA VAL A 278 -23.88 2.51 -24.17
C VAL A 278 -25.34 2.91 -23.96
N LEU A 279 -25.83 2.83 -22.71
CA LEU A 279 -27.21 3.18 -22.38
C LEU A 279 -27.47 4.69 -22.50
N VAL A 280 -26.48 5.53 -22.21
CA VAL A 280 -26.60 6.98 -22.38
C VAL A 280 -26.59 7.39 -23.84
N GLU A 281 -25.68 6.85 -24.65
CA GLU A 281 -25.63 7.08 -26.10
C GLU A 281 -26.93 6.62 -26.79
N ALA A 282 -27.51 5.49 -26.35
CA ALA A 282 -28.79 4.99 -26.87
C ALA A 282 -30.04 5.73 -26.34
N GLY A 283 -29.86 6.81 -25.54
CA GLY A 283 -30.95 7.60 -24.97
C GLY A 283 -31.82 6.85 -23.94
N ARG A 284 -31.32 5.74 -23.38
CA ARG A 284 -32.01 4.92 -22.38
C ARG A 284 -31.80 5.40 -20.94
N LEU A 285 -30.74 6.18 -20.72
CA LEU A 285 -30.36 6.81 -19.45
C LEU A 285 -29.77 8.20 -19.69
N GLY A 286 -29.94 9.10 -18.74
CA GLY A 286 -29.09 10.28 -18.63
C GLY A 286 -27.96 10.05 -17.62
N TRP A 287 -26.82 10.73 -17.79
CA TRP A 287 -25.78 10.75 -16.75
C TRP A 287 -26.30 11.26 -15.40
N GLY A 288 -27.34 12.10 -15.39
CA GLY A 288 -28.02 12.55 -14.17
C GLY A 288 -28.79 11.47 -13.41
N ASP A 289 -29.12 10.35 -14.07
CA ASP A 289 -29.83 9.21 -13.46
C ASP A 289 -28.89 8.23 -12.75
N LEU A 290 -27.58 8.41 -12.92
CA LEU A 290 -26.54 7.54 -12.41
C LEU A 290 -25.88 8.13 -11.17
N ARG A 291 -25.71 7.29 -10.15
CA ARG A 291 -24.91 7.59 -8.95
C ARG A 291 -23.74 6.64 -8.89
N ALA A 292 -22.59 7.08 -8.37
CA ALA A 292 -21.44 6.21 -8.18
C ALA A 292 -21.84 4.99 -7.32
N LEU A 293 -21.52 3.78 -7.79
CA LEU A 293 -21.69 2.57 -7.00
C LEU A 293 -20.49 2.44 -6.05
N GLU A 294 -20.77 2.50 -4.75
CA GLU A 294 -19.80 2.33 -3.68
C GLU A 294 -19.99 0.94 -3.06
N VAL A 295 -19.28 -0.08 -3.57
CA VAL A 295 -19.34 -1.46 -3.03
C VAL A 295 -18.57 -1.54 -1.71
N VAL A 296 -17.38 -0.94 -1.67
CA VAL A 296 -16.59 -0.73 -0.45
C VAL A 296 -16.18 0.72 -0.41
N LYS A 297 -16.41 1.37 0.73
CA LYS A 297 -16.02 2.75 0.97
C LYS A 297 -14.63 2.72 1.61
N TRP A 298 -13.60 2.99 0.82
CA TRP A 298 -12.26 3.32 1.30
C TRP A 298 -12.21 4.82 1.41
N PRO A 299 -12.41 5.39 2.59
CA PRO A 299 -12.58 6.79 2.64
C PRO A 299 -11.18 7.38 2.76
N ASP A 300 -10.78 7.98 1.65
CA ASP A 300 -9.60 8.78 1.54
C ASP A 300 -9.80 10.06 2.37
N LEU A 301 -8.74 10.51 3.01
CA LEU A 301 -8.72 11.83 3.62
C LEU A 301 -8.75 12.86 2.47
N VAL A 302 -9.96 13.26 2.07
CA VAL A 302 -10.26 14.42 1.20
C VAL A 302 -9.99 15.75 1.93
N SER A 303 -9.62 15.67 3.21
CA SER A 303 -9.51 16.80 4.13
C SER A 303 -8.23 16.70 4.97
N PRO A 304 -7.71 17.84 5.48
CA PRO A 304 -6.52 17.86 6.32
C PRO A 304 -6.66 16.94 7.53
N GLY A 305 -5.63 16.12 7.81
CA GLY A 305 -5.62 15.22 8.97
C GLY A 305 -5.28 15.93 10.29
N ASP A 306 -4.80 17.17 10.21
CA ASP A 306 -4.35 17.99 11.34
C ASP A 306 -4.47 19.49 10.98
N PRO A 307 -4.50 20.40 11.97
CA PRO A 307 -4.74 21.83 11.71
C PRO A 307 -3.61 22.50 10.92
N VAL A 308 -2.37 22.03 11.02
CA VAL A 308 -1.22 22.61 10.29
C VAL A 308 -1.35 22.29 8.81
N THR A 309 -1.63 21.03 8.48
CA THR A 309 -1.99 20.63 7.12
C THR A 309 -3.24 21.39 6.64
N GLY A 310 -4.17 21.69 7.54
CA GLY A 310 -5.35 22.52 7.26
C GLY A 310 -5.00 23.93 6.79
N VAL A 311 -4.03 24.60 7.44
CA VAL A 311 -3.52 25.90 7.00
C VAL A 311 -2.94 25.80 5.60
N VAL A 312 -2.06 24.82 5.37
CA VAL A 312 -1.35 24.67 4.09
C VAL A 312 -2.32 24.38 2.94
N LEU A 313 -3.19 23.39 3.11
CA LEU A 313 -4.16 23.01 2.07
C LEU A 313 -5.20 24.11 1.83
N GLY A 314 -5.70 24.73 2.90
CA GLY A 314 -6.64 25.84 2.80
C GLY A 314 -6.05 27.04 2.06
N ALA A 315 -4.80 27.42 2.38
CA ALA A 315 -4.11 28.51 1.71
C ALA A 315 -3.79 28.18 0.25
N GLN A 316 -3.34 26.95 -0.03
CA GLN A 316 -3.09 26.49 -1.39
C GLN A 316 -4.37 26.52 -2.25
N GLN A 317 -5.50 26.05 -1.70
CA GLN A 317 -6.78 26.08 -2.39
C GLN A 317 -7.23 27.52 -2.66
N ALA A 318 -7.22 28.38 -1.63
CA ALA A 318 -7.63 29.77 -1.74
C ALA A 318 -6.78 30.56 -2.76
N LEU A 319 -5.45 30.44 -2.68
CA LEU A 319 -4.54 31.12 -3.60
C LEU A 319 -4.63 30.54 -5.02
N GLY A 320 -4.76 29.22 -5.14
CA GLY A 320 -4.89 28.53 -6.43
C GLY A 320 -6.11 29.00 -7.21
N SER A 321 -7.27 29.10 -6.55
CA SER A 321 -8.50 29.61 -7.15
C SER A 321 -8.37 31.07 -7.60
N CYS A 322 -7.79 31.94 -6.77
CA CYS A 322 -7.55 33.34 -7.15
C CYS A 322 -6.59 33.45 -8.36
N VAL A 323 -5.50 32.70 -8.38
CA VAL A 323 -4.54 32.71 -9.50
C VAL A 323 -5.18 32.19 -10.79
N ALA A 324 -6.04 31.18 -10.71
CA ALA A 324 -6.78 30.66 -11.85
C ALA A 324 -7.68 31.72 -12.47
N ASP A 325 -8.41 32.49 -11.66
CA ASP A 325 -9.30 33.55 -12.13
C ASP A 325 -8.53 34.74 -12.73
N VAL A 326 -7.39 35.12 -12.14
CA VAL A 326 -6.51 36.13 -12.74
C VAL A 326 -6.05 35.70 -14.12
N LYS A 327 -5.66 34.42 -14.29
CA LYS A 327 -5.28 33.86 -15.60
C LYS A 327 -6.47 33.84 -16.58
N ALA A 328 -7.67 33.58 -16.09
CA ALA A 328 -8.90 33.57 -16.88
C ALA A 328 -9.47 34.97 -17.16
N LYS A 329 -8.92 36.03 -16.53
CA LYS A 329 -9.45 37.42 -16.56
C LYS A 329 -10.90 37.53 -16.05
N ASP A 330 -11.31 36.65 -15.14
CA ASP A 330 -12.66 36.65 -14.55
C ASP A 330 -12.66 37.41 -13.22
N TRP A 331 -12.83 38.74 -13.30
CA TRP A 331 -12.79 39.63 -12.14
C TRP A 331 -13.96 39.45 -11.17
N GLY A 332 -15.10 38.98 -11.67
CA GLY A 332 -16.29 38.70 -10.84
C GLY A 332 -16.06 37.49 -9.95
N ARG A 333 -15.51 36.40 -10.51
CA ARG A 333 -15.11 35.22 -9.73
C ARG A 333 -13.95 35.50 -8.79
N LEU A 334 -12.97 36.28 -9.23
CA LEU A 334 -11.83 36.66 -8.39
C LEU A 334 -12.31 37.34 -7.09
N GLY A 335 -13.22 38.30 -7.17
CA GLY A 335 -13.77 38.98 -6.00
C GLY A 335 -14.46 38.01 -5.03
N ALA A 336 -15.20 37.05 -5.57
CA ALA A 336 -15.89 36.04 -4.76
C ALA A 336 -14.92 35.05 -4.09
N HIS A 337 -13.86 34.61 -4.79
CA HIS A 337 -12.81 33.76 -4.21
C HIS A 337 -11.97 34.48 -3.15
N VAL A 338 -11.67 35.77 -3.32
CA VAL A 338 -10.97 36.57 -2.31
C VAL A 338 -11.81 36.67 -1.02
N LEU A 339 -13.12 36.88 -1.14
CA LEU A 339 -14.04 36.93 0.02
C LEU A 339 -14.20 35.56 0.69
N ARG A 340 -14.15 34.48 -0.08
CA ARG A 340 -14.27 33.11 0.42
C ARG A 340 -12.97 32.57 1.03
N ALA A 341 -11.81 33.08 0.63
CA ALA A 341 -10.50 32.57 1.06
C ALA A 341 -10.31 32.42 2.59
N PRO A 342 -10.66 33.42 3.43
CA PRO A 342 -10.56 33.26 4.89
C PRO A 342 -11.44 32.13 5.43
N LEU A 343 -12.65 31.97 4.87
CA LEU A 343 -13.57 30.90 5.23
C LEU A 343 -13.00 29.54 4.84
N THR A 344 -12.44 29.39 3.63
CA THR A 344 -11.83 28.13 3.17
C THR A 344 -10.65 27.71 4.06
N ILE A 345 -9.79 28.66 4.43
CA ILE A 345 -8.66 28.41 5.34
C ILE A 345 -9.17 28.02 6.73
N LEU A 346 -10.08 28.80 7.31
CA LEU A 346 -10.63 28.54 8.64
C LEU A 346 -11.36 27.20 8.70
N ALA A 347 -12.15 26.88 7.67
CA ALA A 347 -12.82 25.59 7.53
C ALA A 347 -11.81 24.44 7.48
N ALA A 348 -10.73 24.56 6.70
CA ALA A 348 -9.69 23.54 6.62
C ALA A 348 -8.95 23.34 7.95
N VAL A 349 -8.62 24.43 8.67
CA VAL A 349 -7.95 24.36 9.98
C VAL A 349 -8.84 23.73 11.04
N ALA A 350 -10.09 24.19 11.17
CA ALA A 350 -11.04 23.67 12.15
C ALA A 350 -11.35 22.19 11.88
N PHE A 351 -11.50 21.82 10.61
CA PHE A 351 -11.71 20.43 10.21
C PHE A 351 -10.47 19.55 10.43
N GLY A 352 -9.26 20.10 10.23
CA GLY A 352 -8.00 19.43 10.56
C GLY A 352 -7.83 19.18 12.06
N LEU A 353 -8.21 20.13 12.90
CA LEU A 353 -8.22 19.94 14.36
C LEU A 353 -9.22 18.86 14.78
N PHE A 354 -10.43 18.88 14.21
CA PHE A 354 -11.43 17.84 14.42
C PHE A 354 -10.87 16.43 14.09
N ASN A 355 -10.24 16.29 12.92
CA ASN A 355 -9.67 15.01 12.47
C ASN A 355 -8.50 14.54 13.36
N LEU A 356 -7.67 15.46 13.86
CA LEU A 356 -6.59 15.12 14.79
C LEU A 356 -7.13 14.58 16.11
N LEU A 357 -8.17 15.22 16.66
CA LEU A 357 -8.80 14.77 17.91
C LEU A 357 -9.49 13.41 17.73
N ASP A 358 -10.16 13.20 16.59
CA ASP A 358 -10.77 11.91 16.24
C ASP A 358 -9.72 10.80 16.08
N PHE A 359 -8.57 11.14 15.49
CA PHE A 359 -7.43 10.22 15.39
C PHE A 359 -6.81 9.89 16.75
N ILE A 360 -6.68 10.87 17.66
CA ILE A 360 -6.20 10.60 19.02
C ILE A 360 -7.18 9.67 19.77
N LEU A 361 -8.49 9.86 19.61
CA LEU A 361 -9.49 8.95 20.19
C LEU A 361 -9.31 7.51 19.70
N TYR A 362 -9.01 7.33 18.41
CA TYR A 362 -8.71 6.02 17.83
C TYR A 362 -7.50 5.34 18.49
N GLU A 363 -6.36 6.03 18.51
CA GLU A 363 -5.10 5.48 19.03
C GLU A 363 -5.20 5.14 20.53
N LEU A 364 -6.10 5.80 21.26
CA LEU A 364 -6.42 5.47 22.66
C LEU A 364 -7.34 4.24 22.81
N GLY A 365 -7.58 3.46 21.75
CA GLY A 365 -8.34 2.21 21.80
C GLY A 365 -9.85 2.42 22.02
N SER A 366 -10.38 3.53 21.51
CA SER A 366 -11.83 3.78 21.53
C SER A 366 -12.62 2.60 20.91
N PRO A 367 -13.70 2.11 21.57
CA PRO A 367 -14.59 1.11 20.97
C PRO A 367 -15.50 1.71 19.90
N PHE A 368 -15.58 3.05 19.84
CA PHE A 368 -16.03 3.73 18.64
C PHE A 368 -14.92 3.53 17.61
N HIS A 369 -15.00 2.41 16.86
CA HIS A 369 -14.19 2.27 15.65
C HIS A 369 -14.35 3.57 14.87
N PRO A 370 -13.27 4.27 14.54
CA PRO A 370 -13.38 5.50 13.82
C PRO A 370 -14.07 5.14 12.52
N LYS A 371 -15.32 5.55 12.40
CA LYS A 371 -15.71 6.07 11.12
C LYS A 371 -14.94 7.37 11.04
N LEU A 372 -13.66 7.27 10.63
CA LEU A 372 -12.66 8.33 10.41
C LEU A 372 -13.12 9.39 9.37
N TYR A 373 -14.44 9.49 9.20
CA TYR A 373 -15.22 9.54 7.98
C TYR A 373 -16.60 10.11 8.27
N ALA A 374 -17.06 10.12 9.52
CA ALA A 374 -18.31 10.74 9.94
C ALA A 374 -18.44 12.21 9.51
N SER A 375 -17.37 12.86 9.08
CA SER A 375 -17.33 14.24 8.62
C SER A 375 -17.07 14.40 7.11
N ASN A 376 -16.91 13.30 6.34
CA ASN A 376 -16.68 13.40 4.91
C ASN A 376 -17.99 13.83 4.20
N PRO A 377 -18.05 15.06 3.66
CA PRO A 377 -19.27 15.58 3.04
C PRO A 377 -19.64 14.86 1.75
N ARG A 378 -18.75 14.02 1.18
CA ARG A 378 -19.06 13.12 0.06
C ARG A 378 -19.87 11.90 0.51
N LEU A 379 -19.70 11.46 1.77
CA LEU A 379 -20.20 10.17 2.24
C LEU A 379 -21.41 10.28 3.17
N TYR A 380 -21.54 11.39 3.89
CA TYR A 380 -22.57 11.57 4.90
C TYR A 380 -23.27 12.92 4.76
N THR A 381 -24.58 12.93 5.00
CA THR A 381 -25.35 14.17 5.05
C THR A 381 -24.99 14.95 6.31
N TYR A 382 -25.12 16.27 6.28
CA TYR A 382 -24.83 17.12 7.45
C TYR A 382 -25.50 16.64 8.76
N PRO A 383 -26.79 16.22 8.76
CA PRO A 383 -27.41 15.64 9.96
C PRO A 383 -26.77 14.32 10.42
N GLN A 384 -26.33 13.46 9.50
CA GLN A 384 -25.61 12.23 9.86
C GLN A 384 -24.26 12.55 10.51
N MET A 385 -23.53 13.53 9.97
CA MET A 385 -22.24 13.96 10.51
C MET A 385 -22.38 14.50 11.94
N LEU A 386 -23.38 15.36 12.17
CA LEU A 386 -23.70 15.84 13.51
C LEU A 386 -24.17 14.73 14.44
N GLY A 387 -24.97 13.78 13.95
CA GLY A 387 -25.43 12.64 14.74
C GLY A 387 -24.27 11.80 15.27
N PHE A 388 -23.26 11.53 14.44
CA PHE A 388 -22.05 10.82 14.88
C PHE A 388 -21.28 11.62 15.93
N LEU A 389 -21.06 12.91 15.69
CA LEU A 389 -20.37 13.81 16.61
C LEU A 389 -21.06 13.88 17.99
N LEU A 390 -22.38 14.00 18.01
CA LEU A 390 -23.19 14.05 19.24
C LEU A 390 -23.21 12.72 19.98
N SER A 391 -23.11 11.60 19.26
CA SER A 391 -23.10 10.26 19.86
C SER A 391 -21.76 9.87 20.47
N ALA A 392 -20.65 10.48 20.04
CA ALA A 392 -19.30 10.06 20.43
C ALA A 392 -19.06 10.07 21.95
N PRO A 393 -19.41 11.12 22.72
CA PRO A 393 -19.24 11.10 24.17
C PRO A 393 -20.07 10.01 24.85
N LEU A 394 -21.28 9.74 24.36
CA LEU A 394 -22.17 8.72 24.94
C LEU A 394 -21.61 7.30 24.73
N VAL A 395 -21.02 7.03 23.56
CA VAL A 395 -20.36 5.74 23.29
C VAL A 395 -19.13 5.58 24.17
N GLU A 396 -18.32 6.62 24.31
CA GLU A 396 -17.15 6.58 25.20
C GLU A 396 -17.55 6.35 26.66
N ILE A 397 -18.60 7.02 27.15
CA ILE A 397 -19.15 6.77 28.50
C ILE A 397 -19.61 5.31 28.65
N GLY A 398 -20.27 4.75 27.63
CA GLY A 398 -20.61 3.33 27.61
C GLY A 398 -19.40 2.40 27.72
N SER A 399 -18.26 2.80 27.14
CA SER A 399 -16.99 2.07 27.22
C SER A 399 -16.41 2.02 28.63
N VAL A 400 -16.52 3.13 29.38
CA VAL A 400 -16.04 3.26 30.77
C VAL A 400 -16.68 2.18 31.65
N VAL A 401 -17.95 1.83 31.39
CA VAL A 401 -18.69 0.84 32.16
C VAL A 401 -18.48 -0.58 31.62
N GLY A 402 -18.48 -0.75 30.29
CA GLY A 402 -18.48 -2.06 29.65
C GLY A 402 -17.11 -2.76 29.55
N GLN A 403 -16.03 -2.01 29.29
CA GLN A 403 -14.70 -2.59 29.07
C GLN A 403 -14.04 -3.11 30.36
N PRO A 404 -14.06 -2.39 31.49
CA PRO A 404 -13.50 -2.90 32.75
C PRO A 404 -14.19 -4.18 33.22
N ALA A 405 -15.51 -4.28 33.06
CA ALA A 405 -16.28 -5.47 33.41
C ALA A 405 -15.92 -6.69 32.53
N ARG A 406 -15.65 -6.47 31.24
CA ARG A 406 -15.15 -7.52 30.32
C ARG A 406 -13.74 -7.98 30.69
N LEU A 407 -12.83 -7.04 30.94
CA LEU A 407 -11.44 -7.33 31.30
C LEU A 407 -11.32 -8.01 32.66
N ALA A 408 -12.16 -7.64 33.62
CA ALA A 408 -12.24 -8.31 34.93
C ALA A 408 -12.69 -9.78 34.81
N ARG A 409 -13.57 -10.09 33.85
CA ARG A 409 -14.05 -11.47 33.59
C ARG A 409 -13.02 -12.37 32.91
N GLN A 410 -12.02 -11.81 32.21
CA GLN A 410 -11.04 -12.59 31.45
C GLN A 410 -9.86 -13.15 32.28
N GLY A 411 -9.71 -12.75 33.55
CA GLY A 411 -8.89 -13.45 34.53
C GLY A 411 -7.36 -13.27 34.44
N ARG A 412 -6.76 -12.99 35.61
CA ARG A 412 -5.33 -13.09 35.99
C ARG A 412 -4.30 -12.17 35.30
N ARG A 413 -4.50 -10.85 35.45
CA ARG A 413 -3.47 -9.78 35.71
C ARG A 413 -4.14 -8.40 35.87
N GLY A 414 -5.31 -8.37 36.52
CA GLY A 414 -6.42 -7.47 36.12
C GLY A 414 -6.45 -6.05 36.69
N MET A 415 -5.98 -5.78 37.92
CA MET A 415 -6.28 -4.48 38.57
C MET A 415 -5.57 -3.28 37.93
N PRO A 416 -4.25 -3.32 37.65
CA PRO A 416 -3.56 -2.17 37.04
C PRO A 416 -4.05 -1.87 35.62
N ARG A 417 -4.38 -2.91 34.85
CA ARG A 417 -4.98 -2.76 33.52
C ARG A 417 -6.38 -2.19 33.59
N VAL A 418 -7.21 -2.64 34.51
CA VAL A 418 -8.57 -2.10 34.72
C VAL A 418 -8.51 -0.62 35.14
N VAL A 419 -7.61 -0.26 36.05
CA VAL A 419 -7.39 1.14 36.46
C VAL A 419 -6.91 1.99 35.29
N LEU A 420 -5.93 1.50 34.50
CA LEU A 420 -5.45 2.20 33.32
C LEU A 420 -6.56 2.40 32.29
N GLU A 421 -7.39 1.39 32.04
CA GLU A 421 -8.51 1.50 31.10
C GLU A 421 -9.59 2.48 31.57
N VAL A 422 -9.88 2.55 32.87
CA VAL A 422 -10.80 3.56 33.41
C VAL A 422 -10.24 4.98 33.19
N LEU A 423 -8.95 5.19 33.44
CA LEU A 423 -8.28 6.48 33.19
C LEU A 423 -8.29 6.84 31.70
N LEU A 424 -7.96 5.88 30.82
CA LEU A 424 -8.02 6.05 29.37
C LEU A 424 -9.44 6.36 28.91
N ALA A 425 -10.45 5.68 29.44
CA ALA A 425 -11.84 5.92 29.09
C ALA A 425 -12.32 7.31 29.52
N ILE A 426 -11.94 7.79 30.70
CA ILE A 426 -12.20 9.18 31.13
C ILE A 426 -11.53 10.17 30.17
N LEU A 427 -10.26 9.93 29.80
CA LEU A 427 -9.53 10.76 28.85
C LEU A 427 -10.22 10.78 27.48
N ARG A 428 -10.68 9.63 26.98
CA ARG A 428 -11.44 9.53 25.72
C ARG A 428 -12.75 10.34 25.78
N VAL A 429 -13.51 10.25 26.87
CA VAL A 429 -14.73 11.05 27.07
C VAL A 429 -14.41 12.55 27.04
N LEU A 430 -13.36 12.99 27.73
CA LEU A 430 -12.95 14.39 27.76
C LEU A 430 -12.53 14.90 26.38
N ILE A 431 -11.77 14.11 25.62
CA ILE A 431 -11.37 14.43 24.25
C ILE A 431 -12.61 14.49 23.35
N ALA A 432 -13.55 13.55 23.46
CA ALA A 432 -14.79 13.56 22.69
C ALA A 432 -15.67 14.79 23.01
N LEU A 433 -15.76 15.19 24.28
CA LEU A 433 -16.45 16.41 24.72
C LEU A 433 -15.76 17.67 24.19
N PHE A 434 -14.44 17.71 24.19
CA PHE A 434 -13.68 18.82 23.60
C PHE A 434 -13.84 18.87 22.07
N ASN A 435 -13.98 17.71 21.43
CA ASN A 435 -14.13 17.62 19.99
C ASN A 435 -15.54 18.03 19.50
N LEU A 436 -16.55 18.08 20.37
CA LEU A 436 -17.92 18.54 20.03
C LEU A 436 -17.95 19.95 19.40
N PRO A 437 -17.49 21.01 20.09
CA PRO A 437 -17.51 22.36 19.53
C PRO A 437 -16.59 22.50 18.31
N VAL A 438 -15.42 21.86 18.34
CA VAL A 438 -14.45 21.89 17.23
C VAL A 438 -15.01 21.20 15.99
N GLY A 439 -15.59 20.01 16.16
CA GLY A 439 -16.24 19.23 15.11
C GLY A 439 -17.47 19.92 14.56
N PHE A 440 -18.30 20.53 15.42
CA PHE A 440 -19.44 21.30 14.97
C PHE A 440 -18.99 22.47 14.09
N ALA A 441 -18.02 23.26 14.54
CA ALA A 441 -17.45 24.36 13.77
C ALA A 441 -16.82 23.87 12.46
N GLY A 442 -15.96 22.85 12.51
CA GLY A 442 -15.29 22.28 11.35
C GLY A 442 -16.26 21.74 10.30
N ILE A 443 -17.22 20.91 10.71
CA ILE A 443 -18.23 20.34 9.81
C ILE A 443 -19.10 21.45 9.21
N THR A 444 -19.57 22.40 10.03
CA THR A 444 -20.44 23.48 9.58
C THR A 444 -19.72 24.42 8.62
N LEU A 445 -18.54 24.92 8.98
CA LEU A 445 -17.74 25.81 8.13
C LEU A 445 -17.38 25.14 6.80
N ARG A 446 -17.03 23.85 6.82
CA ARG A 446 -16.78 23.08 5.61
C ARG A 446 -18.05 22.92 4.76
N HIS A 447 -19.20 22.70 5.37
CA HIS A 447 -20.47 22.61 4.65
C HIS A 447 -20.87 23.95 4.00
N VAL A 448 -20.65 25.06 4.70
CA VAL A 448 -20.85 26.42 4.16
C VAL A 448 -19.88 26.70 3.01
N ASP A 449 -18.59 26.40 3.17
CA ASP A 449 -17.57 26.55 2.11
C ASP A 449 -17.94 25.78 0.84
N VAL A 450 -18.38 24.53 0.98
CA VAL A 450 -18.84 23.69 -0.15
C VAL A 450 -20.13 24.24 -0.78
N SER A 451 -21.05 24.77 0.03
CA SER A 451 -22.30 25.34 -0.46
C SER A 451 -22.06 26.65 -1.20
N TRP A 452 -21.13 27.48 -0.73
CA TRP A 452 -20.68 28.70 -1.42
C TRP A 452 -20.02 28.36 -2.75
N ALA A 453 -19.13 27.36 -2.79
CA ALA A 453 -18.56 26.84 -4.04
C ALA A 453 -19.65 26.53 -5.08
N LYS A 454 -20.64 25.72 -4.67
CA LYS A 454 -21.78 25.33 -5.52
C LYS A 454 -22.56 26.54 -6.03
N ALA A 455 -22.79 27.54 -5.17
CA ALA A 455 -23.50 28.77 -5.53
C ALA A 455 -22.74 29.62 -6.57
N MET A 456 -21.41 29.57 -6.59
CA MET A 456 -20.58 30.19 -7.63
C MET A 456 -20.52 29.40 -8.94
N GLY A 457 -21.33 28.34 -9.06
CA GLY A 457 -21.31 27.44 -10.20
C GLY A 457 -20.04 26.59 -10.26
N GLU A 458 -19.22 26.60 -9.20
CA GLU A 458 -18.16 25.60 -9.06
C GLU A 458 -18.88 24.28 -8.77
N ARG A 459 -18.84 23.37 -9.74
CA ARG A 459 -19.07 21.98 -9.38
C ARG A 459 -18.01 21.64 -8.32
N PRO A 460 -18.34 20.88 -7.26
CA PRO A 460 -17.29 20.26 -6.45
C PRO A 460 -16.34 19.65 -7.46
N VAL A 461 -15.07 20.12 -7.48
CA VAL A 461 -14.06 19.78 -8.50
C VAL A 461 -14.34 18.34 -8.87
N ALA A 462 -14.85 18.15 -10.09
CA ALA A 462 -15.77 17.07 -10.48
C ALA A 462 -15.42 15.78 -9.74
N ASP A 463 -16.38 14.95 -9.31
CA ASP A 463 -16.06 13.62 -8.78
C ASP A 463 -15.15 12.93 -9.80
N VAL A 464 -13.83 12.97 -9.55
CA VAL A 464 -12.87 12.75 -10.63
C VAL A 464 -12.83 11.27 -10.95
N VAL A 465 -13.21 10.46 -9.98
CA VAL A 465 -13.50 9.05 -10.14
C VAL A 465 -14.72 8.86 -11.04
N ALA A 466 -15.80 9.62 -10.85
CA ALA A 466 -16.95 9.61 -11.77
C ALA A 466 -16.56 10.04 -13.19
N GLU A 467 -15.79 11.11 -13.36
CA GLU A 467 -15.33 11.59 -14.67
C GLU A 467 -14.37 10.60 -15.36
N ALA A 468 -13.43 10.03 -14.60
CA ALA A 468 -12.56 8.95 -15.07
C ALA A 468 -13.35 7.71 -15.47
N ARG A 469 -14.40 7.32 -14.72
CA ARG A 469 -15.30 6.21 -15.07
C ARG A 469 -16.11 6.50 -16.34
N ILE A 470 -16.55 7.74 -16.56
CA ILE A 470 -17.20 8.15 -17.80
C ILE A 470 -16.24 8.00 -18.98
N ARG A 471 -15.01 8.52 -18.83
CA ARG A 471 -13.96 8.43 -19.87
C ARG A 471 -13.59 6.98 -20.17
N GLN A 472 -13.42 6.16 -19.14
CA GLN A 472 -13.17 4.72 -19.27
C GLN A 472 -14.30 4.03 -20.03
N GLY A 473 -15.55 4.31 -19.66
CA GLY A 473 -16.73 3.75 -20.32
C GLY A 473 -16.77 4.04 -21.81
N ARG A 474 -16.43 5.28 -22.20
CA ARG A 474 -16.33 5.68 -23.62
C ARG A 474 -15.26 4.88 -24.38
N VAL A 475 -14.02 4.91 -23.87
CA VAL A 475 -12.87 4.23 -24.53
C VAL A 475 -13.12 2.73 -24.68
N GLU A 476 -13.68 2.10 -23.65
CA GLU A 476 -13.99 0.67 -23.69
C GLU A 476 -15.19 0.34 -24.59
N ALA A 477 -16.20 1.20 -24.67
CA ALA A 477 -17.35 1.01 -25.58
C ALA A 477 -16.95 1.14 -27.06
N GLU A 478 -16.05 2.08 -27.37
CA GLU A 478 -15.45 2.22 -28.70
C GLU A 478 -14.72 0.92 -29.10
N ARG A 479 -13.86 0.39 -28.22
CA ARG A 479 -13.16 -0.89 -28.44
C ARG A 479 -14.12 -2.06 -28.61
N LEU A 480 -15.17 -2.12 -27.80
CA LEU A 480 -16.18 -3.18 -27.87
C LEU A 480 -16.94 -3.20 -29.18
N SER A 481 -17.17 -2.03 -29.78
CA SER A 481 -17.81 -1.92 -31.09
C SER A 481 -16.91 -2.48 -32.19
N VAL A 482 -15.61 -2.24 -32.09
CA VAL A 482 -14.59 -2.79 -33.02
C VAL A 482 -14.44 -4.31 -32.84
N GLU A 483 -14.19 -4.79 -31.62
CA GLU A 483 -14.01 -6.23 -31.33
C GLU A 483 -15.30 -7.03 -31.59
N GLY A 484 -16.46 -6.44 -31.34
CA GLY A 484 -17.76 -7.05 -31.64
C GLY A 484 -17.97 -7.23 -33.15
N ALA A 485 -17.59 -6.23 -33.95
CA ALA A 485 -17.65 -6.30 -35.40
C ALA A 485 -16.68 -7.35 -35.97
N GLU A 486 -15.43 -7.40 -35.47
CA GLU A 486 -14.43 -8.40 -35.88
C GLU A 486 -14.82 -9.83 -35.49
N GLY A 487 -15.48 -10.00 -34.33
CA GLY A 487 -15.91 -11.30 -33.82
C GLY A 487 -17.33 -11.72 -34.20
N GLY A 488 -18.06 -10.95 -35.02
CA GLY A 488 -19.45 -11.25 -35.42
C GLY A 488 -20.47 -11.27 -34.26
N ARG A 489 -20.21 -10.55 -33.17
CA ARG A 489 -21.07 -10.52 -31.96
C ARG A 489 -21.64 -9.12 -31.74
N ASP A 490 -22.97 -9.02 -31.63
CA ASP A 490 -23.65 -7.77 -31.26
C ASP A 490 -23.66 -7.58 -29.73
N VAL A 491 -22.53 -7.16 -29.19
CA VAL A 491 -22.36 -6.94 -27.74
C VAL A 491 -23.17 -5.72 -27.27
N VAL A 492 -23.25 -4.67 -28.08
CA VAL A 492 -23.99 -3.44 -27.79
C VAL A 492 -25.50 -3.71 -27.72
N GLY A 493 -26.05 -4.36 -28.74
CA GLY A 493 -27.46 -4.78 -28.74
C GLY A 493 -27.79 -5.77 -27.62
N GLY A 494 -26.84 -6.62 -27.24
CA GLY A 494 -26.96 -7.48 -26.05
C GLY A 494 -27.18 -6.71 -24.74
N ILE A 495 -26.47 -5.59 -24.55
CA ILE A 495 -26.64 -4.71 -23.37
C ILE A 495 -28.01 -4.04 -23.41
N LEU A 496 -28.39 -3.47 -24.56
CA LEU A 496 -29.67 -2.77 -24.74
C LEU A 496 -30.87 -3.72 -24.52
N LYS A 497 -30.81 -4.93 -25.08
CA LYS A 497 -31.86 -5.94 -24.91
C LYS A 497 -32.06 -6.35 -23.45
N ARG A 498 -30.97 -6.51 -22.69
CA ARG A 498 -31.05 -6.82 -21.24
C ARG A 498 -31.64 -5.66 -20.45
N TRP A 499 -31.30 -4.44 -20.81
CA TRP A 499 -31.86 -3.23 -20.21
C TRP A 499 -33.37 -3.12 -20.46
N ASP A 500 -33.78 -3.20 -21.72
CA ASP A 500 -35.19 -3.09 -22.10
C ASP A 500 -36.03 -4.24 -21.50
N GLY A 501 -35.47 -5.46 -21.46
CA GLY A 501 -36.12 -6.62 -20.85
C GLY A 501 -36.38 -6.48 -19.34
N ARG A 502 -35.48 -5.79 -18.60
CA ARG A 502 -35.70 -5.47 -17.18
C ARG A 502 -36.67 -4.31 -16.95
N ARG A 503 -37.00 -3.53 -17.99
CA ARG A 503 -37.99 -2.44 -17.89
C ARG A 503 -39.41 -2.86 -18.25
N GLY A 504 -39.57 -3.98 -18.94
CA GLY A 504 -40.88 -4.58 -19.28
C GLY A 504 -41.41 -5.59 -18.27
N ALA A 505 -40.65 -5.92 -17.23
CA ALA A 505 -41.03 -6.73 -16.07
C ALA A 505 -41.18 -5.84 -14.83
#